data_AF-A0A7S0AT42-F1
#
_entry.id   AF-A0A7S0AT42-F1
#
_cell.length_a   1.000
_cell.length_b   1.000
_cell.length_c   1.000
_cell.angle_alpha   90.00
_cell.angle_beta   90.00
_cell.angle_gamma   90.00
#
_symmetry.space_group_name_H-M   'P 1'
#
loop_
_entity.id
_entity.type
_entity.pdbx_description
1 polymer ?
#
loop_
_entity_poly.entity_id
_entity_poly.type
_entity_poly.pdbx_seq_one_letter_code
_entity_poly.pdbx_strand_id
1 'polypeptide(L)'
;GGRVCIVVPRLDLMEQMARLLEAADSPRRISRVGTGWPADLDAEVFVCVRNSARQLASLSFDFVLLDEAHHYEPQPPSEEDTRVRQAGHREDQGGHAMVGRPQ
;
A
#
# COMPACT_ATOMS: atom_id res chain seq x y z
N GLY A 1 20.12 -16.42 11.21
CA GLY A 1 19.56 -15.13 11.65
C GLY A 1 18.94 -14.49 10.45
N GLY A 2 17.67 -14.07 10.55
CA GLY A 2 16.99 -13.41 9.46
C GLY A 2 15.86 -12.54 9.97
N ARG A 3 15.68 -11.38 9.35
CA ARG A 3 14.66 -10.40 9.72
C ARG A 3 13.42 -10.60 8.86
N VAL A 4 12.26 -10.58 9.52
CA VAL A 4 10.96 -10.73 8.88
C VAL A 4 10.13 -9.47 9.10
N CYS A 5 9.49 -8.98 8.03
CA CYS A 5 8.50 -7.91 8.13
C CYS A 5 7.12 -8.44 7.74
N ILE A 6 6.13 -8.23 8.59
CA ILE A 6 4.72 -8.54 8.34
C ILE A 6 3.99 -7.21 8.28
N VAL A 7 3.49 -6.86 7.10
CA VAL A 7 2.75 -5.63 6.87
C VAL A 7 1.26 -5.91 6.96
N VAL A 8 0.57 -5.21 7.85
CA VAL A 8 -0.88 -5.34 8.08
C VAL A 8 -1.59 -4.01 7.78
N PRO A 9 -2.89 -4.01 7.46
CA PRO A 9 -3.58 -2.78 7.09
C PRO A 9 -3.96 -1.90 8.29
N ARG A 10 -4.06 -2.47 9.51
CA ARG A 10 -4.63 -1.79 10.69
C ARG A 10 -3.89 -2.10 12.00
N LEU A 11 -3.99 -1.18 12.97
CA LEU A 11 -3.28 -1.26 14.26
C LEU A 11 -3.78 -2.39 15.17
N ASP A 12 -5.09 -2.67 15.13
CA ASP A 12 -5.69 -3.79 15.87
C ASP A 12 -5.14 -5.14 15.35
N LEU A 13 -5.04 -5.29 14.03
CA LEU A 13 -4.44 -6.48 13.41
C LEU A 13 -2.95 -6.61 13.75
N MET A 14 -2.22 -5.49 13.82
CA MET A 14 -0.81 -5.49 14.26
C MET A 14 -0.67 -6.09 15.67
N GLU A 15 -1.52 -5.64 16.60
CA GLU A 15 -1.49 -6.12 17.98
C GLU A 15 -1.91 -7.60 18.08
N GLN A 16 -2.95 -8.01 17.33
CA GLN A 16 -3.41 -9.39 17.29
C GLN A 16 -2.34 -10.33 16.71
N MET A 17 -1.72 -9.95 15.60
CA MET A 17 -0.65 -10.73 14.97
C MET A 17 0.57 -10.84 15.89
N ALA A 18 0.99 -9.73 16.52
CA ALA A 18 2.10 -9.75 17.46
C ALA A 18 1.83 -10.72 18.63
N ARG A 19 0.64 -10.67 19.23
CA ARG A 19 0.24 -11.59 20.31
C ARG A 19 0.20 -13.05 19.86
N LEU A 20 -0.26 -13.32 18.63
CA LEU A 20 -0.28 -14.67 18.07
C LEU A 20 1.14 -15.23 17.92
N LEU A 21 2.08 -14.40 17.43
CA LEU A 21 3.48 -14.77 17.27
C LEU A 21 4.19 -14.97 18.62
N GLU A 22 3.86 -14.16 19.62
CA GLU A 22 4.32 -14.32 21.00
C GLU A 22 3.77 -15.62 21.61
N ALA A 23 2.49 -15.93 21.39
CA ALA A 23 1.85 -17.15 21.89
C ALA A 23 2.35 -18.44 21.19
N ALA A 24 2.88 -18.31 19.98
CA ALA A 24 3.50 -19.42 19.25
C ALA A 24 4.90 -19.81 19.78
N ASP A 25 5.31 -19.25 20.94
CA ASP A 25 6.57 -19.50 21.64
C ASP A 25 7.80 -19.25 20.76
N SER A 26 7.71 -18.24 19.89
CA SER A 26 8.84 -17.79 19.08
C SER A 26 9.89 -17.15 19.99
N PRO A 27 11.14 -17.64 20.01
CA PRO A 27 12.20 -17.03 20.82
C PRO A 27 12.69 -15.68 20.25
N ARG A 28 12.10 -15.19 19.17
CA ARG A 28 12.52 -13.99 18.45
C ARG A 28 11.87 -12.75 19.05
N ARG A 29 12.62 -11.65 19.10
CA ARG A 29 12.07 -10.36 19.53
C ARG A 29 11.13 -9.83 18.45
N ILE A 30 9.94 -9.42 18.88
CA ILE A 30 8.90 -8.88 18.02
C ILE A 30 8.77 -7.37 18.27
N SER A 31 8.91 -6.59 17.21
CA SER A 31 8.65 -5.15 17.22
C SER A 31 7.30 -4.85 16.57
N ARG A 32 6.45 -4.14 17.31
CA ARG A 32 5.21 -3.54 16.80
C ARG A 32 5.54 -2.17 16.22
N VAL A 33 5.18 -1.91 14.98
CA VAL A 33 5.56 -0.70 14.26
C VAL A 33 4.35 0.01 13.69
N GLY A 34 3.97 1.13 14.31
CA GLY A 34 2.73 1.83 14.01
C GLY A 34 2.71 3.28 14.48
N THR A 35 1.57 3.95 14.30
CA THR A 35 1.38 5.32 14.81
C THR A 35 1.49 5.31 16.34
N GLY A 36 2.50 5.99 16.89
CA GLY A 36 2.79 5.97 18.33
C GLY A 36 3.59 4.74 18.81
N TRP A 37 3.98 3.85 17.90
CA TRP A 37 4.76 2.64 18.18
C TRP A 37 6.06 2.71 17.37
N PRO A 38 7.15 3.25 17.95
CA PRO A 38 8.44 3.33 17.28
C PRO A 38 9.04 1.93 17.07
N ALA A 39 9.73 1.73 15.95
CA ALA A 39 10.40 0.48 15.66
C ALA A 39 11.59 0.21 16.61
N ASP A 40 11.67 -1.01 17.13
CA ASP A 40 12.88 -1.57 17.76
C ASP A 40 13.71 -2.22 16.64
N LEU A 41 14.74 -1.52 16.18
CA LEU A 41 15.56 -1.96 15.04
C LEU A 41 16.43 -3.19 15.34
N ASP A 42 16.57 -3.56 16.63
CA ASP A 42 17.29 -4.76 17.06
C ASP A 42 16.40 -6.01 17.02
N ALA A 43 15.10 -5.88 16.77
CA ALA A 43 14.19 -7.01 16.64
C ALA A 43 14.44 -7.86 15.38
N GLU A 44 14.06 -9.14 15.43
CA GLU A 44 14.12 -10.04 14.28
C GLU A 44 12.77 -10.16 13.55
N VAL A 45 11.66 -9.80 14.21
CA VAL A 45 10.32 -9.86 13.61
C VAL A 45 9.65 -8.51 13.78
N PHE A 46 9.14 -7.96 12.70
CA PHE A 46 8.45 -6.68 12.68
C PHE A 46 7.01 -6.91 12.23
N VAL A 47 6.05 -6.51 13.06
CA VAL A 47 4.64 -6.42 12.65
C VAL A 47 4.32 -4.94 12.49
N CYS A 48 4.10 -4.52 11.25
CA CYS A 48 4.08 -3.12 10.86
C CYS A 48 2.78 -2.76 10.16
N VAL A 49 2.15 -1.64 10.54
CA VAL A 49 1.09 -1.08 9.71
C VAL A 49 1.67 -0.36 8.49
N ARG A 50 1.00 -0.45 7.34
CA ARG A 50 1.47 0.12 6.06
C ARG A 50 2.03 1.54 6.17
N ASN A 51 1.30 2.44 6.82
CA ASN A 51 1.67 3.87 6.90
C ASN A 51 2.93 4.12 7.77
N SER A 52 3.38 3.11 8.51
CA SER A 52 4.56 3.16 9.37
C SER A 52 5.75 2.39 8.82
N ALA A 53 5.62 1.72 7.66
CA ALA A 53 6.69 0.93 7.05
C ALA A 53 7.97 1.76 6.76
N ARG A 54 7.82 3.07 6.56
CA ARG A 54 8.97 4.00 6.40
C ARG A 54 9.95 3.98 7.57
N GLN A 55 9.51 3.61 8.78
CA GLN A 55 10.39 3.49 9.95
C GLN A 55 11.43 2.37 9.77
N LEU A 56 11.14 1.42 8.88
CA LEU A 56 11.96 0.24 8.62
C LEU A 56 12.82 0.38 7.35
N ALA A 57 12.84 1.55 6.72
CA ALA A 57 13.49 1.77 5.42
C ALA A 57 15.01 1.53 5.42
N SER A 58 15.66 1.56 6.59
CA SER A 58 17.09 1.26 6.74
C SER A 58 17.41 -0.22 6.92
N LEU A 59 16.39 -1.07 7.09
CA LEU A 59 16.56 -2.50 7.34
C LEU A 59 16.42 -3.32 6.06
N SER A 60 17.21 -4.39 5.97
CA SER A 60 17.01 -5.47 5.00
C SER A 60 16.20 -6.60 5.63
N PHE A 61 15.31 -7.20 4.86
CA PHE A 61 14.47 -8.32 5.27
C PHE A 61 14.71 -9.53 4.37
N ASP A 62 14.77 -10.71 4.98
CA ASP A 62 14.84 -11.98 4.24
C ASP A 62 13.45 -12.36 3.71
N PHE A 63 12.40 -11.93 4.40
CA PHE A 63 11.02 -12.16 4.03
C PHE A 63 10.12 -10.99 4.40
N VAL A 64 9.19 -10.67 3.49
CA VAL A 64 8.12 -9.70 3.71
C VAL A 64 6.78 -10.38 3.45
N LEU A 65 5.92 -10.41 4.46
CA LEU A 65 4.52 -10.83 4.33
C LEU A 65 3.64 -9.59 4.17
N LEU A 66 2.76 -9.59 3.16
CA LEU A 66 1.70 -8.60 3.03
C LEU A 66 0.38 -9.26 3.41
N ASP A 67 -0.19 -8.84 4.52
CA ASP A 67 -1.54 -9.22 4.92
C ASP A 67 -2.56 -8.37 4.15
N GLU A 68 -3.70 -8.97 3.82
CA GLU A 68 -4.76 -8.35 3.03
C GLU A 68 -4.26 -7.71 1.72
N ALA A 69 -3.47 -8.47 0.95
CA ALA A 69 -2.82 -8.02 -0.29
C ALA A 69 -3.79 -7.43 -1.33
N HIS A 70 -5.07 -7.82 -1.29
CA HIS A 70 -6.12 -7.27 -2.14
C HIS A 70 -6.31 -5.74 -1.95
N HIS A 71 -5.89 -5.16 -0.81
CA HIS A 71 -5.85 -3.70 -0.62
C HIS A 71 -4.76 -2.99 -1.43
N TYR A 72 -3.85 -3.74 -2.05
CA TYR A 72 -2.73 -3.23 -2.84
C TYR A 72 -2.95 -3.44 -4.34
N GLU A 73 -4.02 -4.14 -4.72
CA GLU A 73 -4.36 -4.33 -6.12
C GLU A 73 -4.87 -3.03 -6.74
N PRO A 74 -4.52 -2.73 -8.01
CA PRO A 74 -5.10 -1.63 -8.74
C PRO A 74 -6.62 -1.81 -8.79
N GLN A 75 -7.37 -0.86 -8.23
CA GLN A 75 -8.81 -0.88 -8.38
C GLN A 75 -9.17 -0.55 -9.84
N PRO A 76 -10.18 -1.23 -10.42
CA PRO A 76 -10.70 -0.80 -11.70
C PRO A 76 -11.16 0.66 -11.59
N PRO A 77 -10.98 1.47 -12.65
CA PRO A 77 -11.42 2.86 -12.62
C PRO A 77 -12.89 2.91 -12.24
N SER A 78 -13.24 3.85 -11.37
CA SER A 78 -14.62 4.05 -10.99
C SER A 78 -15.47 4.41 -12.22
N GLU A 79 -16.78 4.20 -12.16
CA GLU A 79 -17.68 4.69 -13.23
C GLU A 79 -17.52 6.21 -13.45
N GLU A 80 -17.13 6.94 -12.41
CA GLU A 80 -16.86 8.37 -12.43
C GLU A 80 -15.57 8.70 -13.22
N ASP A 81 -14.49 7.94 -13.03
CA ASP A 81 -13.27 8.03 -13.84
C ASP A 81 -13.52 7.74 -15.33
N THR A 82 -14.48 6.84 -15.59
CA THR A 82 -14.87 6.47 -16.96
C THR A 82 -15.65 7.59 -17.66
N ARG A 83 -16.51 8.32 -16.92
CA ARG A 83 -17.26 9.46 -17.46
C ARG A 83 -16.35 10.63 -17.83
N VAL A 84 -15.34 10.94 -17.01
CA VAL A 84 -14.38 12.03 -17.30
C VAL A 84 -13.55 11.72 -18.55
N ARG A 85 -13.14 10.46 -18.74
CA ARG A 85 -12.43 10.03 -19.96
C ARG A 85 -13.29 10.11 -21.23
N GLN A 86 -14.59 9.87 -21.12
CA GLN A 86 -15.52 10.02 -22.26
C GLN A 86 -15.85 11.49 -22.56
N ALA A 87 -15.92 12.35 -21.54
CA ALA A 87 -16.15 13.79 -21.72
C ALA A 87 -14.92 14.49 -22.36
N GLY A 88 -13.71 14.13 -21.95
CA GLY A 88 -12.47 14.69 -22.52
C GLY A 88 -12.18 14.26 -23.96
N HIS A 89 -12.82 13.21 -24.49
CA HIS A 89 -12.65 12.78 -25.87
C HIS A 89 -13.59 13.49 -26.87
N ARG A 90 -14.57 14.26 -26.39
CA ARG A 90 -15.52 14.99 -27.24
C ARG A 90 -15.05 16.39 -27.65
N GLU A 91 -14.04 16.96 -27.02
CA GLU A 91 -13.65 18.36 -27.26
C GLU A 91 -12.58 18.57 -28.36
N ASP A 92 -12.05 17.51 -28.98
CA ASP A 92 -11.00 17.61 -30.02
C ASP A 92 -11.47 17.25 -31.45
N GLN A 93 -12.77 17.37 -31.73
CA GLN A 93 -13.31 17.27 -33.11
C GLN A 93 -14.21 18.46 -33.45
N GLY A 94 -13.64 19.67 -33.39
CA GLY A 94 -14.31 20.92 -33.75
C GLY A 94 -13.48 21.74 -34.72
N GLY A 95 -13.11 21.18 -35.89
CA GLY A 95 -12.26 21.89 -36.85
C GLY A 95 -12.38 21.39 -38.29
N HIS A 96 -13.59 21.41 -38.87
CA HIS A 96 -13.78 21.39 -40.32
C HIS A 96 -15.07 22.14 -40.67
N ALA A 97 -14.95 23.40 -41.09
CA ALA A 97 -16.00 24.08 -41.85
C ALA A 97 -15.36 24.81 -43.03
N MET A 98 -15.63 24.26 -44.22
CA MET A 98 -15.31 24.86 -45.51
C MET A 98 -16.01 26.21 -45.68
N VAL A 99 -15.31 27.22 -46.17
CA VAL A 99 -15.94 28.37 -46.82
C VAL A 99 -15.22 28.65 -48.14
N GLY A 100 -15.97 28.49 -49.23
CA GLY A 100 -15.50 28.61 -50.61
C GLY A 100 -15.14 30.04 -51.02
N ARG A 101 -14.26 30.12 -52.02
CA ARG A 101 -13.95 31.35 -52.75
C ARG A 101 -14.93 31.52 -53.93
N PRO A 102 -15.52 32.71 -54.15
CA PRO A 102 -15.90 33.13 -55.47
C PRO A 102 -14.75 33.90 -56.15
N GLN A 103 -14.79 33.87 -57.48
CA GLN A 103 -13.85 34.48 -58.42
C GLN A 103 -14.02 36.01 -58.49
#